data_AF-A0A2B8BFY0-F1
#
_entry.id   AF-A0A2B8BFY0-F1
#
_cell.length_a   1.000
_cell.length_b   1.000
_cell.length_c   1.000
_cell.angle_alpha   90.00
_cell.angle_beta   90.00
_cell.angle_gamma   90.00
#
_symmetry.space_group_name_H-M   'P 1'
#
loop_
_entity.id
_entity.type
_entity.pdbx_description
1 polymer ?
#
loop_
_entity_poly.entity_id
_entity_poly.type
_entity_poly.pdbx_seq_one_letter_code
_entity_poly.pdbx_strand_id
1 'polypeptide(L)'
;MRFAVPDLESAVALYEAGRHAEAAVACLALLEAGVRDADILNLLGASLVSTGNGDTAVGPLEEAVRIAPAHLAARCNLALLRQQRRDWAAAERHFDLLVLLDPAFRLGQERLGTVRQERGDLDGAVRALARAVRLDPRSGLAWFNLASVRMLAGLFEEAIAGFRHAIAEDPAGALAHVQLGEMLLRLGEIDAAAEAFRRGLRLDPAIPNAADGLARCGRYRIMAGTTGTQAGGVAIRGPFESATGYGYFCQCLIRALRARQVPLEAVGIKGLESWPGGRLDRPVPARAMVNCLIPLAVERVPGLAAVTFSMFEGTRIPPAWRRMSERSDLIVVPTESSRLAWAEQGFPEDRLRVCPLGVDPAGPGSVPVLVASGGRQVSSYRHRFLNVSDFNPRKNIDGLLRVWLRATAPTDEAVLILKVGRSLGPGLRTQLGELVRAAEQAVGRRLAEAAPVVLIDRLLSDEEMKGLHRAATHYWSLSHGEGWDLPMATAGAMGLGLIAPAHSAYLAYLDQGTARLIPSSVAPARVPGQEGFHPPFHGLDWWVPDEEAAAAILTGIVRGGDRLPSARDRLARFTWERSADRLLAILDEAGLR
;
A
#
# COMPACT_ATOMS: atom_id res chain seq x y z
N MET A 1 -10.16 13.62 -59.79
CA MET A 1 -10.70 12.34 -59.29
C MET A 1 -11.38 12.62 -57.96
N ARG A 2 -12.71 12.55 -57.88
CA ARG A 2 -13.41 12.55 -56.59
C ARG A 2 -13.23 11.15 -56.01
N PHE A 3 -12.48 11.03 -54.92
CA PHE A 3 -12.47 9.77 -54.15
C PHE A 3 -13.89 9.53 -53.66
N ALA A 4 -14.44 8.34 -53.92
CA ALA A 4 -15.74 7.97 -53.38
C ALA A 4 -15.64 8.00 -51.86
N VAL A 5 -16.55 8.71 -51.20
CA VAL A 5 -16.67 8.67 -49.74
C VAL A 5 -17.03 7.22 -49.38
N PRO A 6 -16.22 6.53 -48.56
CA PRO A 6 -16.52 5.16 -48.15
C PRO A 6 -17.82 5.14 -47.35
N ASP A 7 -18.58 4.04 -47.39
CA ASP A 7 -19.71 3.83 -46.50
C ASP A 7 -19.27 3.17 -45.19
N LEU A 8 -20.17 3.15 -44.20
CA LEU A 8 -19.91 2.53 -42.90
C LEU A 8 -19.66 1.02 -43.02
N GLU A 9 -20.39 0.33 -43.91
CA GLU A 9 -20.20 -1.11 -44.13
C GLU A 9 -18.78 -1.45 -44.59
N SER A 10 -18.23 -0.66 -45.52
CA SER A 10 -16.84 -0.79 -45.97
C SER A 10 -15.86 -0.54 -44.83
N ALA A 11 -16.11 0.45 -43.98
CA ALA A 11 -15.27 0.73 -42.82
C ALA A 11 -15.32 -0.42 -41.79
N VAL A 12 -16.49 -1.01 -41.55
CA VAL A 12 -16.66 -2.18 -40.68
C VAL A 12 -15.92 -3.38 -41.25
N ALA A 13 -16.04 -3.65 -42.55
CA ALA A 13 -15.33 -4.75 -43.20
C ALA A 13 -13.80 -4.61 -43.09
N LEU A 14 -13.27 -3.38 -43.19
CA LEU A 14 -11.84 -3.11 -42.94
C LEU A 14 -11.45 -3.43 -41.50
N TYR A 15 -12.29 -3.07 -40.52
CA TYR A 15 -12.04 -3.36 -39.11
C TYR A 15 -12.04 -4.86 -38.82
N GLU A 16 -13.04 -5.58 -39.32
CA GLU A 16 -13.16 -7.04 -39.18
C GLU A 16 -12.00 -7.79 -39.85
N ALA A 17 -11.46 -7.25 -40.95
CA ALA A 17 -10.27 -7.77 -41.62
C ALA A 17 -8.95 -7.45 -40.89
N GLY A 18 -8.98 -6.81 -39.72
CA GLY A 18 -7.80 -6.39 -38.97
C GLY A 18 -7.07 -5.16 -39.54
N ARG A 19 -7.64 -4.53 -40.58
CA ARG A 19 -7.07 -3.33 -41.25
C ARG A 19 -7.50 -2.06 -40.50
N HIS A 20 -7.20 -2.02 -39.20
CA HIS A 20 -7.72 -0.99 -38.29
C HIS A 20 -7.29 0.45 -38.66
N ALA A 21 -6.07 0.64 -39.18
CA ALA A 21 -5.64 1.97 -39.63
C ALA A 21 -6.49 2.49 -40.80
N GLU A 22 -6.84 1.60 -41.74
CA GLU A 22 -7.65 1.93 -42.91
C GLU A 22 -9.12 2.13 -42.53
N ALA A 23 -9.63 1.34 -41.59
CA ALA A 23 -10.94 1.57 -41.00
C ALA A 23 -11.04 2.95 -40.33
N ALA A 24 -10.02 3.37 -39.58
CA ALA A 24 -9.96 4.71 -38.98
C ALA A 24 -9.97 5.82 -40.03
N VAL A 25 -9.18 5.67 -41.11
CA VAL A 25 -9.17 6.63 -42.24
C VAL A 25 -10.54 6.71 -42.92
N ALA A 26 -11.20 5.56 -43.15
CA ALA A 26 -12.53 5.53 -43.73
C ALA A 26 -13.57 6.24 -42.85
N CYS A 27 -13.51 6.03 -41.53
CA CYS A 27 -14.39 6.73 -40.58
C CYS A 27 -14.13 8.25 -40.56
N LEU A 28 -12.88 8.70 -40.62
CA LEU A 28 -12.55 10.12 -40.71
C LEU A 28 -13.11 10.76 -41.98
N ALA A 29 -12.98 10.08 -43.13
CA ALA A 29 -13.54 10.56 -44.40
C ALA A 29 -15.07 10.70 -44.36
N LEU A 30 -15.77 9.76 -43.69
CA LEU A 30 -17.22 9.85 -43.45
C LEU A 30 -17.60 11.08 -42.60
N LEU A 31 -16.84 11.33 -41.53
CA LEU A 31 -17.07 12.49 -40.65
C LEU A 31 -16.78 13.82 -41.36
N GLU A 32 -15.75 13.88 -42.21
CA GLU A 32 -15.42 15.04 -43.05
C GLU A 32 -16.50 15.30 -44.11
N ALA A 33 -17.13 14.24 -44.63
CA ALA A 33 -18.27 14.34 -45.54
C ALA A 33 -19.58 14.76 -44.83
N GLY A 34 -19.55 14.99 -43.51
CA GLY A 34 -20.67 15.47 -42.71
C GLY A 34 -21.56 14.36 -42.13
N VAL A 35 -21.21 13.09 -42.31
CA VAL A 35 -21.95 11.95 -41.75
C VAL A 35 -21.52 11.76 -40.30
N ARG A 36 -22.19 12.46 -39.38
CA ARG A 36 -21.91 12.41 -37.94
C ARG A 36 -22.87 11.47 -37.23
N ASP A 37 -22.45 10.23 -37.05
CA ASP A 37 -23.23 9.16 -36.43
C ASP A 37 -22.42 8.42 -35.35
N ALA A 38 -23.12 7.83 -34.37
CA ALA A 38 -22.50 7.19 -33.22
C ALA A 38 -21.76 5.90 -33.57
N ASP A 39 -22.23 5.14 -34.56
CA ASP A 39 -21.56 3.91 -35.01
C ASP A 39 -20.23 4.24 -35.70
N ILE A 40 -20.19 5.29 -36.51
CA ILE A 40 -18.96 5.77 -37.18
C ILE A 40 -17.94 6.26 -36.13
N LEU A 41 -18.38 7.05 -35.16
CA LEU A 41 -17.52 7.57 -34.09
C LEU A 41 -17.01 6.44 -33.17
N ASN A 42 -17.86 5.45 -32.88
CA ASN A 42 -17.48 4.25 -32.15
C ASN A 42 -16.43 3.43 -32.91
N LEU A 43 -16.66 3.19 -34.20
CA LEU A 43 -15.74 2.43 -35.05
C LEU A 43 -14.38 3.14 -35.20
N LEU A 44 -14.39 4.47 -35.34
CA LEU A 44 -13.18 5.29 -35.32
C LEU A 44 -12.42 5.09 -33.98
N GLY A 45 -13.12 5.22 -32.87
CA GLY A 45 -12.55 5.02 -31.53
C GLY A 45 -11.93 3.63 -31.36
N ALA A 46 -12.66 2.57 -31.71
CA ALA A 46 -12.19 1.19 -31.63
C ALA A 46 -10.97 0.94 -32.54
N SER A 47 -10.96 1.51 -33.74
CA SER A 47 -9.85 1.42 -34.70
C SER A 47 -8.59 2.14 -34.19
N LEU A 48 -8.76 3.32 -33.59
CA LEU A 48 -7.65 4.07 -32.99
C LEU A 48 -7.04 3.34 -31.79
N VAL A 49 -7.86 2.73 -30.93
CA VAL A 49 -7.36 1.87 -29.83
C VAL A 49 -6.56 0.69 -30.38
N SER A 50 -7.06 0.02 -31.42
CA SER A 50 -6.42 -1.15 -32.03
C SER A 50 -5.09 -0.82 -32.74
N THR A 51 -4.86 0.44 -33.09
CA THR A 51 -3.60 0.92 -33.69
C THR A 51 -2.63 1.54 -32.68
N GLY A 52 -2.93 1.44 -31.37
CA GLY A 52 -2.11 2.03 -30.30
C GLY A 52 -2.32 3.53 -30.09
N ASN A 53 -3.24 4.15 -30.81
CA ASN A 53 -3.57 5.58 -30.71
C ASN A 53 -4.72 5.83 -29.72
N GLY A 54 -4.66 5.23 -28.53
CA GLY A 54 -5.73 5.35 -27.54
C GLY A 54 -6.03 6.80 -27.13
N ASP A 55 -5.02 7.69 -27.10
CA ASP A 55 -5.17 9.11 -26.72
C ASP A 55 -6.10 9.88 -27.64
N THR A 56 -6.01 9.65 -28.94
CA THR A 56 -6.91 10.26 -29.91
C THR A 56 -8.27 9.57 -29.97
N ALA A 57 -8.40 8.34 -29.46
CA ALA A 57 -9.66 7.61 -29.44
C ALA A 57 -10.70 8.16 -28.44
N VAL A 58 -10.27 8.92 -27.42
CA VAL A 58 -11.20 9.43 -26.38
C VAL A 58 -12.25 10.37 -26.97
N GLY A 59 -11.82 11.36 -27.77
CA GLY A 59 -12.71 12.38 -28.32
C GLY A 59 -13.86 11.80 -29.14
N PRO A 60 -13.59 10.94 -30.14
CA PRO A 60 -14.63 10.25 -30.88
C PRO A 60 -15.58 9.41 -30.00
N LEU A 61 -15.04 8.68 -29.03
CA LEU A 61 -15.88 7.85 -28.13
C LEU A 61 -16.75 8.68 -27.19
N GLU A 62 -16.22 9.78 -26.65
CA GLU A 62 -17.01 10.73 -25.85
C GLU A 62 -18.10 11.38 -26.68
N GLU A 63 -17.80 11.73 -27.93
CA GLU A 63 -18.79 12.27 -28.84
C GLU A 63 -19.88 11.24 -29.17
N ALA A 64 -19.52 9.99 -29.47
CA ALA A 64 -20.48 8.91 -29.71
C ALA A 64 -21.46 8.75 -28.53
N VAL A 65 -20.93 8.72 -27.30
CA VAL A 65 -21.76 8.63 -26.08
C VAL A 65 -22.59 9.89 -25.85
N ARG A 66 -22.11 11.07 -26.24
CA ARG A 66 -22.86 12.33 -26.13
C ARG A 66 -24.06 12.37 -27.08
N ILE A 67 -23.87 11.96 -28.34
CA ILE A 67 -24.95 12.00 -29.35
C ILE A 67 -25.94 10.84 -29.17
N ALA A 68 -25.46 9.69 -28.70
CA ALA A 68 -26.29 8.51 -28.43
C ALA A 68 -25.96 7.91 -27.05
N PRO A 69 -26.53 8.45 -25.95
CA PRO A 69 -26.22 8.00 -24.59
C PRO A 69 -26.51 6.52 -24.32
N ALA A 70 -27.46 5.93 -25.04
CA ALA A 70 -27.81 4.50 -24.93
C ALA A 70 -26.95 3.58 -25.81
N HIS A 71 -25.98 4.11 -26.55
CA HIS A 71 -25.12 3.32 -27.43
C HIS A 71 -24.14 2.46 -26.62
N LEU A 72 -24.47 1.18 -26.44
CA LEU A 72 -23.75 0.27 -25.55
C LEU A 72 -22.29 0.06 -25.97
N ALA A 73 -22.01 -0.16 -27.26
CA ALA A 73 -20.64 -0.45 -27.72
C ALA A 73 -19.70 0.75 -27.51
N ALA A 74 -20.09 1.97 -27.92
CA ALA A 74 -19.34 3.20 -27.67
C ALA A 74 -19.04 3.41 -26.18
N ARG A 75 -20.06 3.23 -25.33
CA ARG A 75 -19.91 3.37 -23.88
C ARG A 75 -18.99 2.30 -23.28
N CYS A 76 -19.05 1.06 -23.78
CA CYS A 76 -18.16 -0.02 -23.36
C CYS A 76 -16.71 0.24 -23.77
N ASN A 77 -16.47 0.67 -25.02
CA ASN A 77 -15.15 1.03 -25.51
C ASN A 77 -14.55 2.20 -24.74
N LEU A 78 -15.34 3.23 -24.44
CA LEU A 78 -14.91 4.34 -23.59
C LEU A 78 -14.59 3.89 -22.17
N ALA A 79 -15.43 3.05 -21.56
CA ALA A 79 -15.21 2.51 -20.22
C ALA A 79 -13.90 1.70 -20.14
N LEU A 80 -13.65 0.83 -21.12
CA LEU A 80 -12.43 0.02 -21.21
C LEU A 80 -11.18 0.90 -21.40
N LEU A 81 -11.25 1.94 -22.23
CA LEU A 81 -10.15 2.88 -22.43
C LEU A 81 -9.84 3.66 -21.14
N ARG A 82 -10.88 4.12 -20.43
CA ARG A 82 -10.74 4.78 -19.11
C ARG A 82 -10.14 3.83 -18.08
N GLN A 83 -10.56 2.57 -18.07
CA GLN A 83 -10.00 1.52 -17.21
C GLN A 83 -8.52 1.26 -17.53
N GLN A 84 -8.14 1.16 -18.80
CA GLN A 84 -6.75 0.96 -19.23
C GLN A 84 -5.85 2.10 -18.75
N ARG A 85 -6.38 3.33 -18.70
CA ARG A 85 -5.71 4.51 -18.17
C ARG A 85 -5.74 4.65 -16.66
N ARG A 86 -6.37 3.70 -15.96
CA ARG A 86 -6.59 3.75 -14.51
C ARG A 86 -7.42 4.97 -14.08
N ASP A 87 -8.22 5.52 -14.99
CA ASP A 87 -9.28 6.49 -14.68
C ASP A 87 -10.50 5.73 -14.15
N TRP A 88 -10.31 5.14 -12.97
CA TRP A 88 -11.26 4.19 -12.39
C TRP A 88 -12.62 4.83 -12.12
N ALA A 89 -12.66 6.11 -11.75
CA ALA A 89 -13.90 6.83 -11.48
C ALA A 89 -14.73 7.01 -12.76
N ALA A 90 -14.10 7.42 -13.86
CA ALA A 90 -14.81 7.52 -15.14
C ALA A 90 -15.23 6.14 -15.66
N ALA A 91 -14.35 5.14 -15.57
CA ALA A 91 -14.66 3.78 -15.96
C ALA A 91 -15.88 3.22 -15.19
N GLU A 92 -15.92 3.40 -13.86
CA GLU A 92 -17.03 2.96 -13.02
C GLU A 92 -18.35 3.59 -13.48
N ARG A 93 -18.41 4.91 -13.69
CA ARG A 93 -19.63 5.60 -14.15
C ARG A 93 -20.15 5.03 -15.47
N HIS A 94 -19.26 4.72 -16.41
CA HIS A 94 -19.67 4.14 -17.69
C HIS A 94 -20.16 2.69 -17.53
N PHE A 95 -19.47 1.87 -16.72
CA PHE A 95 -19.89 0.49 -16.46
C PHE A 95 -21.20 0.41 -15.66
N ASP A 96 -21.42 1.28 -14.68
CA ASP A 96 -22.68 1.37 -13.94
C ASP A 96 -23.86 1.65 -14.88
N LEU A 97 -23.69 2.59 -15.80
CA LEU A 97 -24.71 2.89 -16.81
C LEU A 97 -24.89 1.75 -17.82
N LEU A 98 -23.82 1.04 -18.20
CA LEU A 98 -23.93 -0.14 -19.07
C LEU A 98 -24.76 -1.24 -18.42
N VAL A 99 -24.49 -1.57 -17.16
CA VAL A 99 -25.24 -2.64 -16.47
C VAL A 99 -26.65 -2.23 -16.07
N LEU A 100 -26.94 -0.92 -16.03
CA LEU A 100 -28.28 -0.39 -15.89
C LEU A 100 -29.08 -0.54 -17.20
N LEU A 101 -28.46 -0.22 -18.34
CA LEU A 101 -29.08 -0.30 -19.66
C LEU A 101 -29.25 -1.76 -20.12
N ASP A 102 -28.27 -2.61 -19.82
CA ASP A 102 -28.33 -4.05 -20.07
C ASP A 102 -27.89 -4.85 -18.81
N PRO A 103 -28.84 -5.19 -17.93
CA PRO A 103 -28.57 -5.99 -16.73
C PRO A 103 -28.12 -7.44 -17.00
N ALA A 104 -28.20 -7.91 -18.25
CA ALA A 104 -27.72 -9.21 -18.69
C ALA A 104 -26.32 -9.15 -19.32
N PHE A 105 -25.73 -7.96 -19.48
CA PHE A 105 -24.38 -7.79 -20.02
C PHE A 105 -23.31 -8.28 -19.03
N ARG A 106 -22.97 -9.57 -19.11
CA ARG A 106 -22.00 -10.22 -18.23
C ARG A 106 -20.65 -9.52 -18.18
N LEU A 107 -20.09 -9.18 -19.34
CA LEU A 107 -18.79 -8.50 -19.40
C LEU A 107 -18.81 -7.15 -18.67
N GLY A 108 -19.91 -6.39 -18.79
CA GLY A 108 -20.11 -5.15 -18.04
C GLY A 108 -20.08 -5.37 -16.52
N GLN A 109 -20.77 -6.42 -16.03
CA GLN A 109 -20.76 -6.78 -14.60
C GLN A 109 -19.36 -7.19 -14.12
N GLU A 110 -18.62 -7.96 -14.92
CA GLU A 110 -17.24 -8.36 -14.60
C GLU A 110 -16.30 -7.16 -14.50
N ARG A 111 -16.34 -6.28 -15.51
CA ARG A 111 -15.50 -5.08 -15.54
C ARG A 111 -15.86 -4.10 -14.43
N LEU A 112 -17.14 -3.90 -14.14
CA LEU A 112 -17.60 -3.11 -13.01
C LEU A 112 -17.04 -3.66 -11.69
N GLY A 113 -17.08 -4.98 -11.52
CA GLY A 113 -16.49 -5.67 -10.38
C GLY A 113 -15.00 -5.40 -10.21
N THR A 114 -14.22 -5.55 -11.29
CA THR A 114 -12.78 -5.26 -11.28
C THR A 114 -12.50 -3.79 -10.99
N VAL A 115 -13.24 -2.85 -11.60
CA VAL A 115 -13.06 -1.42 -11.36
C VAL A 115 -13.36 -1.05 -9.91
N ARG A 116 -14.41 -1.61 -9.31
CA ARG A 116 -14.72 -1.40 -7.89
C ARG A 116 -13.67 -1.99 -6.96
N GLN A 117 -13.12 -3.16 -7.31
CA GLN A 117 -11.97 -3.73 -6.58
C GLN A 117 -10.78 -2.78 -6.61
N GLU A 118 -10.39 -2.26 -7.78
CA GLU A 118 -9.28 -1.31 -7.92
C GLU A 118 -9.54 0.02 -7.20
N ARG A 119 -10.81 0.40 -7.04
CA ARG A 119 -11.19 1.55 -6.23
C ARG A 119 -11.21 1.23 -4.74
N GLY A 120 -11.25 -0.04 -4.34
CA GLY A 120 -11.34 -0.52 -2.97
C GLY A 120 -12.77 -0.67 -2.43
N ASP A 121 -13.80 -0.50 -3.27
CA ASP A 121 -15.19 -0.87 -2.94
C ASP A 121 -15.35 -2.39 -3.09
N LEU A 122 -14.84 -3.12 -2.10
CA LEU A 122 -14.84 -4.58 -2.12
C LEU A 122 -16.26 -5.15 -2.08
N ASP A 123 -17.18 -4.54 -1.33
CA ASP A 123 -18.55 -5.03 -1.23
C ASP A 123 -19.32 -4.81 -2.54
N GLY A 124 -19.15 -3.66 -3.20
CA GLY A 124 -19.69 -3.43 -4.54
C GLY A 124 -19.06 -4.29 -5.62
N ALA A 125 -17.76 -4.59 -5.51
CA ALA A 125 -17.09 -5.54 -6.38
C ALA A 125 -17.66 -6.97 -6.22
N VAL A 126 -17.88 -7.43 -4.99
CA VAL A 126 -18.55 -8.73 -4.72
C VAL A 126 -19.94 -8.76 -5.35
N ARG A 127 -20.76 -7.69 -5.19
CA ARG A 127 -22.11 -7.65 -5.76
C ARG A 127 -22.10 -7.77 -7.30
N ALA A 128 -21.24 -7.02 -7.97
CA ALA A 128 -21.12 -7.03 -9.43
C ALA A 128 -20.62 -8.39 -9.96
N LEU A 129 -19.56 -8.94 -9.38
CA LEU A 129 -19.01 -10.25 -9.77
C LEU A 129 -19.96 -11.40 -9.45
N ALA A 130 -20.69 -11.33 -8.33
CA ALA A 130 -21.73 -12.31 -8.03
C ALA A 130 -22.86 -12.29 -9.07
N ARG A 131 -23.17 -11.11 -9.65
CA ARG A 131 -24.12 -11.02 -10.76
C ARG A 131 -23.53 -11.60 -12.04
N ALA A 132 -22.26 -11.35 -12.36
CA ALA A 132 -21.58 -11.95 -13.50
C ALA A 132 -21.62 -13.49 -13.46
N VAL A 133 -21.29 -14.08 -12.30
CA VAL A 133 -21.36 -15.53 -12.09
C VAL A 133 -22.80 -16.06 -12.22
N ARG A 134 -23.82 -15.31 -11.80
CA ARG A 134 -25.23 -15.73 -12.03
C ARG A 134 -25.63 -15.69 -13.50
N LEU A 135 -25.05 -14.80 -14.29
CA LEU A 135 -25.33 -14.68 -15.73
C LEU A 135 -24.64 -15.80 -16.53
N ASP A 136 -23.45 -16.23 -16.10
CA ASP A 136 -22.76 -17.40 -16.65
C ASP A 136 -22.12 -18.23 -15.53
N PRO A 137 -22.85 -19.22 -14.99
CA PRO A 137 -22.36 -20.07 -13.92
C PRO A 137 -21.17 -20.96 -14.30
N ARG A 138 -20.90 -21.14 -15.60
CA ARG A 138 -19.82 -21.99 -16.13
C ARG A 138 -18.54 -21.21 -16.42
N SER A 139 -18.54 -19.89 -16.22
CA SER A 139 -17.33 -19.09 -16.39
C SER A 139 -16.39 -19.28 -15.20
N GLY A 140 -15.38 -20.15 -15.37
CA GLY A 140 -14.31 -20.34 -14.38
C GLY A 140 -13.58 -19.04 -14.05
N LEU A 141 -13.37 -18.17 -15.04
CA LEU A 141 -12.76 -16.84 -14.84
C LEU A 141 -13.64 -15.92 -13.97
N ALA A 142 -14.96 -15.91 -14.17
CA ALA A 142 -15.87 -15.11 -13.35
C ALA A 142 -15.85 -15.57 -11.88
N TRP A 143 -15.85 -16.89 -11.66
CA TRP A 143 -15.70 -17.48 -10.33
C TRP A 143 -14.35 -17.13 -9.69
N PHE A 144 -13.26 -17.20 -10.45
CA PHE A 144 -11.93 -16.83 -9.98
C PHE A 144 -11.86 -15.36 -9.54
N ASN A 145 -12.42 -14.45 -10.34
CA ASN A 145 -12.46 -13.02 -10.01
C ASN A 145 -13.31 -12.76 -8.76
N LEU A 146 -14.48 -13.37 -8.65
CA LEU A 146 -15.34 -13.25 -7.46
C LEU A 146 -14.64 -13.79 -6.21
N ALA A 147 -13.98 -14.94 -6.30
CA ALA A 147 -13.21 -15.52 -5.21
C ALA A 147 -12.05 -14.61 -4.77
N SER A 148 -11.35 -13.99 -5.73
CA SER A 148 -10.26 -13.06 -5.46
C SER A 148 -10.73 -11.80 -4.70
N VAL A 149 -11.88 -11.23 -5.09
CA VAL A 149 -12.47 -10.11 -4.35
C VAL A 149 -12.93 -10.54 -2.96
N ARG A 150 -13.57 -11.71 -2.83
CA ARG A 150 -13.98 -12.25 -1.52
C ARG A 150 -12.80 -12.45 -0.58
N MET A 151 -11.67 -12.93 -1.09
CA MET A 151 -10.42 -12.99 -0.34
C MET A 151 -10.02 -11.61 0.19
N LEU A 152 -9.97 -10.59 -0.67
CA LEU A 152 -9.64 -9.22 -0.27
C LEU A 152 -10.66 -8.63 0.72
N ALA A 153 -11.93 -9.06 0.64
CA ALA A 153 -12.99 -8.67 1.54
C ALA A 153 -12.95 -9.39 2.90
N GLY A 154 -12.06 -10.39 3.08
CA GLY A 154 -11.96 -11.20 4.30
C GLY A 154 -12.91 -12.40 4.36
N LEU A 155 -13.62 -12.69 3.26
CA LEU A 155 -14.62 -13.75 3.13
C LEU A 155 -13.93 -15.06 2.65
N PHE A 156 -13.06 -15.63 3.48
CA PHE A 156 -12.14 -16.70 3.04
C PHE A 156 -12.84 -18.02 2.69
N GLU A 157 -13.85 -18.44 3.44
CA GLU A 157 -14.62 -19.67 3.15
C GLU A 157 -15.31 -19.57 1.78
N GLU A 158 -15.89 -18.42 1.48
CA GLU A 158 -16.58 -18.15 0.22
C GLU A 158 -15.60 -17.99 -0.95
N ALA A 159 -14.40 -17.46 -0.67
CA ALA A 159 -13.29 -17.45 -1.61
C ALA A 159 -12.83 -18.87 -1.96
N ILE A 160 -12.67 -19.75 -0.96
CA ILE A 160 -12.33 -21.17 -1.17
C ILE A 160 -13.38 -21.86 -2.03
N ALA A 161 -14.66 -21.68 -1.72
CA ALA A 161 -15.75 -22.23 -2.53
C ALA A 161 -15.66 -21.73 -3.98
N GLY A 162 -15.46 -20.42 -4.17
CA GLY A 162 -15.31 -19.84 -5.51
C GLY A 162 -14.09 -20.35 -6.27
N PHE A 163 -12.92 -20.51 -5.63
CA PHE A 163 -11.73 -21.08 -6.28
C PHE A 163 -11.93 -22.56 -6.63
N ARG A 164 -12.59 -23.34 -5.77
CA ARG A 164 -12.96 -24.74 -6.08
C ARG A 164 -13.89 -24.82 -7.30
N HIS A 165 -14.86 -23.92 -7.42
CA HIS A 165 -15.70 -23.82 -8.61
C HIS A 165 -14.91 -23.41 -9.86
N ALA A 166 -14.04 -22.40 -9.75
CA ALA A 166 -13.17 -21.99 -10.86
C ALA A 166 -12.30 -23.15 -11.37
N ILE A 167 -11.74 -23.95 -10.46
CA ILE A 167 -10.95 -25.16 -10.78
C ILE A 167 -11.83 -26.25 -11.44
N ALA A 168 -13.10 -26.38 -11.05
CA ALA A 168 -13.99 -27.37 -11.64
C ALA A 168 -14.32 -27.04 -13.10
N GLU A 169 -14.51 -25.75 -13.42
CA GLU A 169 -14.79 -25.28 -14.79
C GLU A 169 -13.51 -25.19 -15.64
N ASP A 170 -12.38 -24.82 -15.04
CA ASP A 170 -11.05 -24.81 -15.69
C ASP A 170 -9.99 -25.56 -14.84
N PRO A 171 -9.89 -26.90 -15.00
CA PRO A 171 -8.93 -27.71 -14.26
C PRO A 171 -7.45 -27.48 -14.63
N ALA A 172 -7.18 -26.72 -15.70
CA ALA A 172 -5.84 -26.39 -16.16
C ALA A 172 -5.32 -25.06 -15.57
N GLY A 173 -6.19 -24.27 -14.94
CA GLY A 173 -5.86 -22.99 -14.32
C GLY A 173 -4.96 -23.13 -13.09
N ALA A 174 -3.63 -23.15 -13.27
CA ALA A 174 -2.65 -23.28 -12.20
C ALA A 174 -2.81 -22.21 -11.10
N LEU A 175 -3.11 -20.96 -11.47
CA LEU A 175 -3.26 -19.85 -10.53
C LEU A 175 -4.42 -20.06 -9.53
N ALA A 176 -5.53 -20.67 -9.96
CA ALA A 176 -6.67 -20.94 -9.08
C ALA A 176 -6.29 -21.93 -7.97
N HIS A 177 -5.44 -22.92 -8.28
CA HIS A 177 -4.90 -23.84 -7.30
C HIS A 177 -3.98 -23.14 -6.27
N VAL A 178 -3.15 -22.20 -6.72
CA VAL A 178 -2.29 -21.42 -5.82
C VAL A 178 -3.12 -20.55 -4.87
N GLN A 179 -4.11 -19.83 -5.38
CA GLN A 179 -4.98 -19.00 -4.54
C GLN A 179 -5.82 -19.82 -3.56
N LEU A 180 -6.29 -21.00 -3.98
CA LEU A 180 -6.92 -21.97 -3.08
C LEU A 180 -5.96 -22.38 -1.95
N GLY A 181 -4.71 -22.72 -2.28
CA GLY A 181 -3.67 -23.06 -1.30
C GLY A 181 -3.41 -21.95 -0.28
N GLU A 182 -3.31 -20.69 -0.74
CA GLU A 182 -3.15 -19.53 0.14
C GLU A 182 -4.33 -19.36 1.09
N MET A 183 -5.57 -19.57 0.62
CA MET A 183 -6.74 -19.46 1.49
C MET A 183 -6.79 -20.58 2.53
N LEU A 184 -6.44 -21.81 2.12
CA LEU A 184 -6.40 -22.96 3.02
C LEU A 184 -5.34 -22.77 4.13
N LEU A 185 -4.17 -22.20 3.82
CA LEU A 185 -3.16 -21.83 4.84
C LEU A 185 -3.70 -20.84 5.87
N ARG A 186 -4.54 -19.89 5.46
CA ARG A 186 -5.17 -18.93 6.38
C ARG A 186 -6.17 -19.58 7.32
N LEU A 187 -6.80 -20.67 6.87
CA LEU A 187 -7.70 -21.48 7.71
C LEU A 187 -6.94 -22.48 8.59
N GLY A 188 -5.65 -22.70 8.33
CA GLY A 188 -4.86 -23.74 8.99
C GLY A 188 -5.05 -25.14 8.38
N GLU A 189 -5.67 -25.24 7.20
CA GLU A 189 -5.86 -26.49 6.46
C GLU A 189 -4.58 -26.88 5.68
N ILE A 190 -3.51 -27.19 6.42
CA ILE A 190 -2.15 -27.34 5.89
C ILE A 190 -2.04 -28.42 4.80
N ASP A 191 -2.64 -29.59 5.01
CA ASP A 191 -2.49 -30.71 4.07
C ASP A 191 -3.27 -30.45 2.77
N ALA A 192 -4.46 -29.88 2.87
CA ALA A 192 -5.25 -29.47 1.71
C ALA A 192 -4.54 -28.34 0.94
N ALA A 193 -3.96 -27.37 1.64
CA ALA A 193 -3.16 -26.32 1.03
C ALA A 193 -1.97 -26.90 0.25
N ALA A 194 -1.24 -27.83 0.86
CA ALA A 194 -0.10 -28.48 0.22
C ALA A 194 -0.51 -29.21 -1.06
N GLU A 195 -1.65 -29.91 -1.07
CA GLU A 195 -2.12 -30.57 -2.29
C GLU A 195 -2.50 -29.56 -3.38
N ALA A 196 -3.16 -28.46 -3.02
CA ALA A 196 -3.49 -27.40 -3.97
C ALA A 196 -2.23 -26.81 -4.60
N PHE A 197 -1.21 -26.47 -3.81
CA PHE A 197 0.06 -25.95 -4.35
C PHE A 197 0.80 -26.98 -5.22
N ARG A 198 0.85 -28.26 -4.83
CA ARG A 198 1.43 -29.33 -5.68
C ARG A 198 0.69 -29.43 -7.01
N ARG A 199 -0.64 -29.31 -7.02
CA ARG A 199 -1.42 -29.31 -8.24
C ARG A 199 -1.09 -28.10 -9.12
N GLY A 200 -0.98 -26.91 -8.54
CA GLY A 200 -0.51 -25.71 -9.25
C GLY A 200 0.83 -25.92 -9.93
N LEU A 201 1.84 -26.42 -9.20
CA LEU A 201 3.17 -26.70 -9.76
C LEU A 201 3.20 -27.81 -10.81
N ARG A 202 2.30 -28.80 -10.73
CA ARG A 202 2.16 -29.84 -11.77
C ARG A 202 1.62 -29.27 -13.09
N LEU A 203 0.74 -28.27 -13.00
CA LEU A 203 0.14 -27.61 -14.17
C LEU A 203 1.10 -26.59 -14.79
N ASP A 204 1.76 -25.81 -13.94
CA ASP A 204 2.77 -24.84 -14.32
C ASP A 204 3.91 -24.85 -13.27
N PRO A 205 5.06 -25.48 -13.58
CA PRO A 205 6.20 -25.51 -12.66
C PRO A 205 6.80 -24.13 -12.35
N ALA A 206 6.52 -23.11 -13.16
CA ALA A 206 6.98 -21.74 -12.95
C ALA A 206 5.93 -20.85 -12.26
N ILE A 207 4.79 -21.41 -11.84
CA ILE A 207 3.73 -20.64 -11.22
C ILE A 207 4.25 -19.97 -9.92
N PRO A 208 4.14 -18.64 -9.78
CA PRO A 208 4.64 -17.94 -8.60
C PRO A 208 3.96 -18.40 -7.31
N ASN A 209 4.66 -18.22 -6.19
CA ASN A 209 4.18 -18.46 -4.82
C ASN A 209 3.85 -19.93 -4.45
N ALA A 210 3.69 -20.85 -5.41
CA ALA A 210 3.31 -22.23 -5.07
C ALA A 210 4.42 -23.00 -4.33
N ALA A 211 5.67 -22.86 -4.77
CA ALA A 211 6.82 -23.47 -4.08
C ALA A 211 6.98 -22.89 -2.65
N ASP A 212 6.84 -21.57 -2.51
CA ASP A 212 6.86 -20.87 -1.23
C ASP A 212 5.69 -21.32 -0.33
N GLY A 213 4.51 -21.52 -0.90
CA GLY A 213 3.35 -22.10 -0.23
C GLY A 213 3.61 -23.51 0.30
N LEU A 214 4.24 -24.37 -0.49
CA LEU A 214 4.64 -25.72 -0.05
C LEU A 214 5.68 -25.69 1.07
N ALA A 215 6.65 -24.78 0.99
CA ALA A 215 7.65 -24.60 2.04
C ALA A 215 6.98 -24.22 3.36
N ARG A 216 6.06 -23.25 3.34
CA ARG A 216 5.23 -22.90 4.50
C ARG A 216 4.43 -24.09 5.02
N CYS A 217 3.78 -24.85 4.15
CA CYS A 217 3.03 -26.05 4.57
C CYS A 217 3.93 -27.06 5.30
N GLY A 218 5.16 -27.28 4.79
CA GLY A 218 6.16 -28.15 5.43
C GLY A 218 6.53 -27.67 6.82
N ARG A 219 6.82 -26.36 6.96
CA ARG A 219 7.12 -25.72 8.26
C ARG A 219 5.97 -25.90 9.25
N TYR A 220 4.76 -25.53 8.85
CA TYR A 220 3.60 -25.57 9.74
C TYR A 220 3.23 -26.98 10.17
N ARG A 221 3.44 -28.01 9.32
CA ARG A 221 3.24 -29.40 9.71
C ARG A 221 4.20 -29.80 10.84
N ILE A 222 5.46 -29.38 10.76
CA ILE A 222 6.45 -29.65 11.81
C ILE A 222 6.08 -28.91 13.10
N MET A 223 5.73 -27.61 13.00
CA MET A 223 5.32 -26.79 14.14
C MET A 223 4.09 -27.35 14.87
N ALA A 224 3.07 -27.78 14.13
CA ALA A 224 1.88 -28.39 14.72
C ALA A 224 2.23 -29.66 15.52
N GLY A 225 3.21 -30.43 15.04
CA GLY A 225 3.71 -31.64 15.71
C GLY A 225 4.56 -31.39 16.97
N THR A 226 5.00 -30.16 17.23
CA THR A 226 5.80 -29.80 18.42
C THR A 226 4.98 -29.16 19.54
N THR A 227 3.65 -29.07 19.38
CA THR A 227 2.75 -28.54 20.41
C THR A 227 2.57 -29.56 21.55
N GLY A 228 2.87 -29.17 22.81
CA GLY A 228 2.54 -29.99 23.99
C GLY A 228 3.69 -30.48 24.89
N THR A 229 4.95 -30.18 24.59
CA THR A 229 6.07 -30.34 25.55
C THR A 229 6.36 -28.99 26.21
N GLN A 230 6.60 -28.95 27.54
CA GLN A 230 6.73 -27.73 28.38
C GLN A 230 6.99 -26.45 27.58
N ALA A 231 5.92 -25.66 27.37
CA ALA A 231 5.94 -24.49 26.51
C ALA A 231 6.74 -23.35 27.14
N GLY A 232 7.39 -22.57 26.28
CA GLY A 232 8.20 -21.42 26.66
C GLY A 232 8.88 -20.73 25.47
N GLY A 233 8.82 -21.36 24.28
CA GLY A 233 9.29 -20.77 23.04
C GLY A 233 8.27 -19.85 22.38
N VAL A 234 8.74 -19.01 21.46
CA VAL A 234 7.92 -18.09 20.68
C VAL A 234 8.17 -18.34 19.20
N ALA A 235 7.09 -18.62 18.47
CA ALA A 235 7.13 -18.67 17.00
C ALA A 235 6.77 -17.28 16.44
N ILE A 236 7.57 -16.77 15.51
CA ILE A 236 7.37 -15.46 14.88
C ILE A 236 7.32 -15.64 13.37
N ARG A 237 6.29 -15.06 12.75
CA ARG A 237 6.19 -14.96 11.30
C ARG A 237 6.30 -13.51 10.84
N GLY A 238 7.17 -13.21 9.88
CA GLY A 238 7.30 -11.85 9.34
C GLY A 238 8.35 -11.68 8.25
N PRO A 239 8.43 -10.50 7.60
CA PRO A 239 9.32 -10.24 6.45
C PRO A 239 10.75 -9.84 6.87
N PHE A 240 11.40 -10.62 7.74
CA PHE A 240 12.69 -10.26 8.34
C PHE A 240 13.88 -10.22 7.36
N GLU A 241 13.77 -10.72 6.13
CA GLU A 241 14.78 -10.49 5.07
C GLU A 241 14.58 -9.17 4.31
N SER A 242 13.42 -8.53 4.45
CA SER A 242 13.11 -7.32 3.70
C SER A 242 13.67 -6.05 4.38
N ALA A 243 14.16 -5.10 3.59
CA ALA A 243 14.53 -3.76 4.06
C ALA A 243 13.30 -2.84 4.26
N THR A 244 12.16 -3.38 4.68
CA THR A 244 10.92 -2.62 4.97
C THR A 244 10.86 -2.24 6.45
N GLY A 245 9.97 -1.32 6.81
CA GLY A 245 9.69 -1.03 8.23
C GLY A 245 9.28 -2.28 9.02
N TYR A 246 8.43 -3.15 8.43
CA TYR A 246 8.06 -4.45 9.04
C TYR A 246 9.25 -5.39 9.18
N GLY A 247 10.13 -5.42 8.17
CA GLY A 247 11.34 -6.24 8.21
C GLY A 247 12.30 -5.80 9.30
N TYR A 248 12.60 -4.50 9.38
CA TYR A 248 13.44 -3.94 10.44
C TYR A 248 12.84 -4.19 11.84
N PHE A 249 11.54 -3.95 12.01
CA PHE A 249 10.82 -4.26 13.25
C PHE A 249 10.99 -5.73 13.65
N CYS A 250 10.70 -6.67 12.74
CA CYS A 250 10.86 -8.10 13.02
C CYS A 250 12.30 -8.41 13.41
N GLN A 251 13.27 -7.80 12.74
CA GLN A 251 14.67 -8.04 13.04
C GLN A 251 15.06 -7.59 14.44
N CYS A 252 14.71 -6.36 14.82
CA CYS A 252 15.09 -5.86 16.13
C CYS A 252 14.36 -6.60 17.26
N LEU A 253 13.08 -6.93 17.07
CA LEU A 253 12.32 -7.74 18.03
C LEU A 253 12.94 -9.14 18.22
N ILE A 254 13.28 -9.84 17.12
CA ILE A 254 13.92 -11.17 17.18
C ILE A 254 15.27 -11.09 17.88
N ARG A 255 16.10 -10.07 17.59
CA ARG A 255 17.39 -9.86 18.27
C ARG A 255 17.19 -9.66 19.78
N ALA A 256 16.23 -8.83 20.17
CA ALA A 256 15.94 -8.55 21.57
C ALA A 256 15.40 -9.77 22.33
N LEU A 257 14.53 -10.57 21.70
CA LEU A 257 14.05 -11.84 22.27
C LEU A 257 15.18 -12.86 22.41
N ARG A 258 16.07 -12.94 21.42
CA ARG A 258 17.23 -13.84 21.48
C ARG A 258 18.21 -13.45 22.58
N ALA A 259 18.43 -12.15 22.79
CA ALA A 259 19.25 -11.66 23.91
C ALA A 259 18.69 -12.07 25.28
N ARG A 260 17.38 -12.33 25.38
CA ARG A 260 16.71 -12.90 26.57
C ARG A 260 16.74 -14.42 26.63
N GLN A 261 17.47 -15.07 25.73
CA GLN A 261 17.57 -16.53 25.64
C GLN A 261 16.21 -17.23 25.46
N VAL A 262 15.21 -16.53 24.89
CA VAL A 262 13.93 -17.14 24.53
C VAL A 262 14.16 -18.15 23.40
N PRO A 263 13.66 -19.40 23.51
CA PRO A 263 13.64 -20.32 22.37
C PRO A 263 12.77 -19.73 21.26
N LEU A 264 13.36 -19.52 20.08
CA LEU A 264 12.69 -18.85 18.97
C LEU A 264 12.66 -19.71 17.72
N GLU A 265 11.49 -19.73 17.08
CA GLU A 265 11.32 -20.15 15.70
C GLU A 265 10.88 -18.94 14.87
N ALA A 266 11.59 -18.65 13.79
CA ALA A 266 11.30 -17.58 12.86
C ALA A 266 10.92 -18.17 11.50
N VAL A 267 9.74 -17.81 11.00
CA VAL A 267 9.21 -18.24 9.71
C VAL A 267 9.05 -17.01 8.82
N GLY A 268 9.73 -17.00 7.67
CA GLY A 268 9.57 -15.91 6.72
C GLY A 268 8.20 -15.93 6.03
N ILE A 269 7.92 -14.93 5.21
CA ILE A 269 6.63 -14.86 4.49
C ILE A 269 6.52 -16.00 3.47
N LYS A 270 7.64 -16.39 2.85
CA LYS A 270 7.75 -17.48 1.88
C LYS A 270 8.07 -18.83 2.55
N GLY A 271 8.36 -18.85 3.84
CA GLY A 271 8.69 -20.06 4.61
C GLY A 271 10.11 -20.60 4.41
N LEU A 272 10.87 -20.01 3.48
CA LEU A 272 12.24 -20.39 3.11
C LEU A 272 13.29 -19.37 3.56
N GLU A 273 12.86 -18.18 3.97
CA GLU A 273 13.77 -17.10 4.32
C GLU A 273 14.69 -17.45 5.49
N SER A 274 15.95 -17.07 5.32
CA SER A 274 17.03 -17.15 6.28
C SER A 274 17.11 -15.91 7.16
N TRP A 275 17.43 -16.12 8.42
CA TRP A 275 17.70 -15.02 9.35
C TRP A 275 19.17 -14.57 9.23
N PRO A 276 19.47 -13.26 9.08
CA PRO A 276 20.85 -12.77 8.89
C PRO A 276 21.78 -12.97 10.10
N GLY A 277 21.29 -13.41 11.25
CA GLY A 277 22.07 -13.64 12.48
C GLY A 277 22.18 -15.11 12.90
N GLY A 278 21.94 -16.07 12.00
CA GLY A 278 22.07 -17.51 12.26
C GLY A 278 20.76 -18.30 12.08
N ARG A 279 20.78 -19.60 12.37
CA ARG A 279 19.66 -20.49 12.09
C ARG A 279 18.59 -20.43 13.19
N LEU A 280 17.51 -19.70 12.94
CA LEU A 280 16.33 -19.55 13.83
C LEU A 280 15.08 -20.26 13.30
N ASP A 281 15.23 -21.12 12.30
CA ASP A 281 14.12 -21.79 11.62
C ASP A 281 13.83 -23.19 12.19
N ARG A 282 14.37 -23.48 13.38
CA ARG A 282 14.20 -24.77 14.05
C ARG A 282 12.91 -24.74 14.86
N PRO A 283 12.13 -25.83 14.88
CA PRO A 283 10.93 -25.92 15.71
C PRO A 283 11.22 -25.68 17.17
N VAL A 284 10.35 -24.90 17.83
CA VAL A 284 10.36 -24.70 19.28
C VAL A 284 8.99 -25.02 19.88
N PRO A 285 8.90 -25.44 21.15
CA PRO A 285 7.62 -25.63 21.82
C PRO A 285 6.97 -24.26 22.06
N ALA A 286 6.17 -23.80 21.10
CA ALA A 286 5.40 -22.57 21.14
C ALA A 286 3.90 -22.87 21.26
N ARG A 287 3.17 -22.03 21.99
CA ARG A 287 1.69 -22.08 22.07
C ARG A 287 1.02 -21.06 21.18
N ALA A 288 1.79 -20.13 20.62
CA ALA A 288 1.30 -19.10 19.72
C ALA A 288 2.30 -18.82 18.59
N MET A 289 1.75 -18.43 17.44
CA MET A 289 2.50 -17.83 16.35
C MET A 289 2.19 -16.33 16.30
N VAL A 290 3.22 -15.51 16.56
CA VAL A 290 3.16 -14.06 16.45
C VAL A 290 3.40 -13.66 15.00
N ASN A 291 2.33 -13.25 14.33
CA ASN A 291 2.32 -12.79 12.96
C ASN A 291 2.58 -11.27 12.91
N CYS A 292 3.83 -10.89 12.67
CA CYS A 292 4.27 -9.52 12.51
C CYS A 292 3.92 -8.97 11.11
N LEU A 293 2.62 -8.87 10.83
CA LEU A 293 2.05 -8.70 9.49
C LEU A 293 0.72 -7.92 9.55
N ILE A 294 0.22 -7.52 8.37
CA ILE A 294 -1.15 -7.03 8.22
C ILE A 294 -2.16 -8.21 8.27
N PRO A 295 -3.44 -7.98 8.65
CA PRO A 295 -4.45 -9.04 8.78
C PRO A 295 -4.60 -9.91 7.53
N LEU A 296 -4.55 -9.30 6.33
CA LEU A 296 -4.59 -10.00 5.05
C LEU A 296 -3.39 -10.92 4.81
N ALA A 297 -2.37 -10.98 5.66
CA ALA A 297 -1.26 -11.92 5.50
C ALA A 297 -1.15 -12.92 6.66
N VAL A 298 -2.04 -12.85 7.65
CA VAL A 298 -2.04 -13.77 8.79
C VAL A 298 -2.43 -15.17 8.34
N GLU A 299 -1.67 -16.16 8.81
CA GLU A 299 -1.89 -17.59 8.58
C GLU A 299 -2.02 -18.32 9.92
N ARG A 300 -2.66 -19.49 9.89
CA ARG A 300 -2.88 -20.30 11.10
C ARG A 300 -2.09 -21.59 11.04
N VAL A 301 -1.64 -22.02 12.20
CA VAL A 301 -1.07 -23.35 12.41
C VAL A 301 -1.97 -24.06 13.43
N PRO A 302 -2.54 -25.23 13.11
CA PRO A 302 -3.33 -26.01 14.06
C PRO A 302 -2.57 -26.24 15.36
N GLY A 303 -3.24 -26.03 16.49
CA GLY A 303 -2.66 -26.16 17.83
C GLY A 303 -1.93 -24.92 18.35
N LEU A 304 -1.72 -23.88 17.54
CA LEU A 304 -1.13 -22.62 17.97
C LEU A 304 -2.16 -21.50 17.92
N ALA A 305 -2.16 -20.64 18.94
CA ALA A 305 -2.91 -19.40 18.91
C ALA A 305 -2.32 -18.43 17.85
N ALA A 306 -3.19 -17.73 17.13
CA ALA A 306 -2.82 -16.73 16.15
C ALA A 306 -2.76 -15.35 16.79
N VAL A 307 -1.55 -14.86 17.06
CA VAL A 307 -1.33 -13.49 17.56
C VAL A 307 -0.99 -12.60 16.38
N THR A 308 -1.78 -11.57 16.10
CA THR A 308 -1.48 -10.60 15.02
C THR A 308 -0.80 -9.38 15.61
N PHE A 309 0.46 -9.15 15.27
CA PHE A 309 1.19 -7.95 15.65
C PHE A 309 1.28 -7.01 14.44
N SER A 310 0.36 -6.04 14.38
CA SER A 310 0.28 -5.10 13.26
C SER A 310 0.76 -3.71 13.66
N MET A 311 1.59 -3.12 12.80
CA MET A 311 2.01 -1.71 12.90
C MET A 311 1.13 -0.78 12.08
N PHE A 312 0.03 -1.29 11.51
CA PHE A 312 -0.89 -0.45 10.78
C PHE A 312 -1.54 0.56 11.72
N GLU A 313 -1.65 1.78 11.24
CA GLU A 313 -2.38 2.82 11.91
C GLU A 313 -3.17 3.64 10.90
N GLY A 314 -4.33 4.11 11.32
CA GLY A 314 -5.25 4.90 10.51
C GLY A 314 -6.34 5.44 11.41
N THR A 315 -7.13 6.36 10.87
CA THR A 315 -8.27 6.97 11.55
C THR A 315 -9.33 5.95 11.98
N ARG A 316 -9.37 4.80 11.30
CA ARG A 316 -10.17 3.62 11.63
C ARG A 316 -9.57 2.36 10.99
N ILE A 317 -9.98 1.19 11.46
CA ILE A 317 -9.61 -0.09 10.83
C ILE A 317 -10.57 -0.42 9.66
N PRO A 318 -10.08 -0.87 8.50
CA PRO A 318 -10.94 -1.30 7.40
C PRO A 318 -11.91 -2.43 7.81
N PRO A 319 -13.18 -2.41 7.38
CA PRO A 319 -14.12 -3.48 7.71
C PRO A 319 -13.65 -4.88 7.27
N ALA A 320 -13.02 -4.97 6.09
CA ALA A 320 -12.43 -6.22 5.60
C ALA A 320 -11.33 -6.73 6.53
N TRP A 321 -10.49 -5.83 7.07
CA TRP A 321 -9.44 -6.20 8.01
C TRP A 321 -10.01 -6.63 9.35
N ARG A 322 -11.08 -5.98 9.82
CA ARG A 322 -11.80 -6.45 10.99
C ARG A 322 -12.31 -7.87 10.79
N ARG A 323 -12.97 -8.18 9.66
CA ARG A 323 -13.44 -9.53 9.33
C ARG A 323 -12.30 -10.55 9.33
N MET A 324 -11.19 -10.23 8.65
CA MET A 324 -10.00 -11.10 8.61
C MET A 324 -9.46 -11.43 10.02
N SER A 325 -9.50 -10.44 10.91
CA SER A 325 -8.98 -10.56 12.26
C SER A 325 -9.87 -11.35 13.21
N GLU A 326 -11.09 -11.76 12.85
CA GLU A 326 -11.91 -12.66 13.70
C GLU A 326 -11.18 -13.95 14.08
N ARG A 327 -10.21 -14.34 13.27
CA ARG A 327 -9.37 -15.54 13.43
C ARG A 327 -8.15 -15.32 14.31
N SER A 328 -7.85 -14.09 14.70
CA SER A 328 -6.68 -13.74 15.50
C SER A 328 -7.03 -13.81 16.97
N ASP A 329 -6.55 -14.81 17.70
CA ASP A 329 -6.77 -14.97 19.15
C ASP A 329 -6.39 -13.71 19.95
N LEU A 330 -5.34 -13.00 19.50
CA LEU A 330 -4.93 -11.72 20.05
C LEU A 330 -4.51 -10.75 18.95
N ILE A 331 -4.80 -9.47 19.12
CA ILE A 331 -4.19 -8.38 18.33
C ILE A 331 -3.28 -7.55 19.22
N VAL A 332 -2.05 -7.38 18.77
CA VAL A 332 -1.02 -6.53 19.37
C VAL A 332 -0.74 -5.37 18.43
N VAL A 333 -0.77 -4.16 18.98
CA VAL A 333 -0.52 -2.91 18.24
C VAL A 333 0.48 -2.03 18.99
N PRO A 334 1.20 -1.13 18.29
CA PRO A 334 2.25 -0.34 18.94
C PRO A 334 1.73 0.80 19.83
N THR A 335 0.50 1.23 19.64
CA THR A 335 -0.02 2.50 20.18
C THR A 335 -1.43 2.33 20.72
N GLU A 336 -1.78 3.18 21.68
CA GLU A 336 -3.13 3.22 22.24
C GLU A 336 -4.16 3.72 21.20
N SER A 337 -3.79 4.67 20.34
CA SER A 337 -4.63 5.12 19.22
C SER A 337 -5.01 3.98 18.29
N SER A 338 -4.05 3.12 17.92
CA SER A 338 -4.35 1.94 17.10
C SER A 338 -5.24 0.94 17.87
N ARG A 339 -5.00 0.75 19.18
CA ARG A 339 -5.85 -0.12 20.02
C ARG A 339 -7.30 0.33 20.00
N LEU A 340 -7.54 1.62 20.22
CA LEU A 340 -8.87 2.23 20.20
C LEU A 340 -9.52 2.09 18.83
N ALA A 341 -8.78 2.32 17.73
CA ALA A 341 -9.32 2.14 16.38
C ALA A 341 -9.80 0.70 16.11
N TRP A 342 -9.13 -0.31 16.67
CA TRP A 342 -9.60 -1.71 16.60
C TRP A 342 -10.83 -1.96 17.47
N ALA A 343 -10.86 -1.42 18.69
CA ALA A 343 -11.99 -1.54 19.60
C ALA A 343 -13.26 -0.90 19.03
N GLU A 344 -13.15 0.30 18.46
CA GLU A 344 -14.24 1.04 17.81
C GLU A 344 -14.82 0.30 16.59
N GLN A 345 -13.99 -0.51 15.90
CA GLN A 345 -14.44 -1.41 14.83
C GLN A 345 -14.97 -2.75 15.34
N GLY A 346 -15.19 -2.89 16.66
CA GLY A 346 -15.82 -4.05 17.28
C GLY A 346 -14.90 -5.26 17.40
N PHE A 347 -13.59 -5.07 17.47
CA PHE A 347 -12.70 -6.15 17.92
C PHE A 347 -12.73 -6.24 19.46
N PRO A 348 -12.81 -7.44 20.06
CA PRO A 348 -12.95 -7.58 21.51
C PRO A 348 -11.78 -6.93 22.29
N GLU A 349 -12.10 -6.04 23.23
CA GLU A 349 -11.10 -5.26 23.97
C GLU A 349 -10.19 -6.13 24.85
N ASP A 350 -10.73 -7.20 25.42
CA ASP A 350 -9.99 -8.19 26.21
C ASP A 350 -8.94 -8.95 25.39
N ARG A 351 -9.02 -8.88 24.05
CA ARG A 351 -8.07 -9.46 23.08
C ARG A 351 -7.18 -8.42 22.39
N LEU A 352 -7.20 -7.16 22.84
CA LEU A 352 -6.33 -6.09 22.35
C LEU A 352 -5.21 -5.80 23.34
N ARG A 353 -3.98 -5.67 22.85
CA ARG A 353 -2.82 -5.31 23.68
C ARG A 353 -1.94 -4.27 23.00
N VAL A 354 -1.40 -3.35 23.80
CA VAL A 354 -0.41 -2.38 23.36
C VAL A 354 1.00 -2.89 23.68
N CYS A 355 1.83 -2.97 22.65
CA CYS A 355 3.24 -3.31 22.72
C CYS A 355 4.04 -2.30 21.89
N PRO A 356 4.50 -1.19 22.50
CA PRO A 356 5.28 -0.17 21.79
C PRO A 356 6.52 -0.77 21.15
N LEU A 357 6.95 -0.19 20.02
CA LEU A 357 8.16 -0.64 19.35
C LEU A 357 9.39 0.01 20.00
N GLY A 358 10.55 -0.62 19.78
CA GLY A 358 11.82 -0.04 20.20
C GLY A 358 12.33 1.04 19.24
N VAL A 359 13.24 1.84 19.75
CA VAL A 359 14.14 2.70 18.98
C VAL A 359 15.56 2.48 19.46
N ASP A 360 16.48 2.33 18.50
CA ASP A 360 17.91 2.34 18.78
C ASP A 360 18.43 3.77 18.61
N PRO A 361 19.00 4.41 19.65
CA PRO A 361 19.74 5.64 19.42
C PRO A 361 20.92 5.32 18.50
N ALA A 362 21.20 6.20 17.53
CA ALA A 362 22.39 6.01 16.72
C ALA A 362 23.64 6.12 17.61
N GLY A 363 24.48 5.08 17.59
CA GLY A 363 25.80 5.09 18.24
C GLY A 363 26.77 6.10 17.58
N PRO A 364 28.07 6.07 17.90
CA PRO A 364 29.05 6.86 17.15
C PRO A 364 29.09 6.42 15.68
N GLY A 365 29.41 7.34 14.76
CA GLY A 365 29.52 7.03 13.34
C GLY A 365 29.77 8.25 12.48
N SER A 366 30.00 8.03 11.18
CA SER A 366 30.32 9.10 10.23
C SER A 366 29.08 9.96 9.92
N VAL A 367 29.36 11.20 9.52
CA VAL A 367 28.39 12.13 8.94
C VAL A 367 28.66 12.21 7.44
N PRO A 368 27.67 11.96 6.56
CA PRO A 368 27.89 12.04 5.13
C PRO A 368 28.21 13.48 4.70
N VAL A 369 29.13 13.61 3.74
CA VAL A 369 29.36 14.90 3.08
C VAL A 369 28.25 15.11 2.05
N LEU A 370 27.36 16.05 2.34
CA LEU A 370 26.25 16.43 1.46
C LEU A 370 26.46 17.86 0.97
N VAL A 371 26.10 18.12 -0.27
CA VAL A 371 26.30 19.43 -0.93
C VAL A 371 24.96 19.88 -1.52
N ALA A 372 24.58 21.13 -1.22
CA ALA A 372 23.39 21.76 -1.75
C ALA A 372 23.61 22.27 -3.19
N SER A 373 22.51 22.59 -3.88
CA SER A 373 22.54 23.31 -5.16
C SER A 373 23.31 24.63 -4.98
N GLY A 374 24.44 24.79 -5.68
CA GLY A 374 25.36 25.92 -5.52
C GLY A 374 26.69 25.59 -4.83
N GLY A 375 26.94 24.32 -4.46
CA GLY A 375 28.25 23.87 -3.97
C GLY A 375 28.49 24.05 -2.47
N ARG A 376 27.57 24.71 -1.75
CA ARG A 376 27.65 24.89 -0.29
C ARG A 376 27.41 23.56 0.44
N GLN A 377 28.31 23.22 1.37
CA GLN A 377 28.15 22.00 2.18
C GLN A 377 26.96 22.10 3.12
N VAL A 378 26.16 21.04 3.21
CA VAL A 378 24.98 20.97 4.08
C VAL A 378 25.33 21.21 5.55
N SER A 379 26.48 20.73 6.00
CA SER A 379 26.99 20.92 7.37
C SER A 379 27.15 22.39 7.78
N SER A 380 27.30 23.30 6.81
CA SER A 380 27.47 24.74 7.05
C SER A 380 26.17 25.51 7.28
N TYR A 381 25.00 24.91 7.02
CA TYR A 381 23.71 25.55 7.29
C TYR A 381 23.36 25.42 8.77
N ARG A 382 22.85 26.49 9.39
CA ARG A 382 22.41 26.47 10.79
C ARG A 382 21.27 25.48 11.03
N HIS A 383 20.27 25.47 10.13
CA HIS A 383 19.10 24.61 10.21
C HIS A 383 19.15 23.56 9.10
N ARG A 384 19.10 22.28 9.47
CA ARG A 384 19.22 21.15 8.54
C ARG A 384 18.05 20.22 8.83
N PHE A 385 16.97 20.35 8.07
CA PHE A 385 15.73 19.60 8.29
C PHE A 385 15.79 18.30 7.51
N LEU A 386 15.60 17.17 8.18
CA LEU A 386 15.53 15.86 7.56
C LEU A 386 14.08 15.38 7.44
N ASN A 387 13.73 14.88 6.27
CA ASN A 387 12.56 14.03 6.08
C ASN A 387 12.98 12.74 5.38
N VAL A 388 12.44 11.61 5.86
CA VAL A 388 12.64 10.28 5.25
C VAL A 388 11.28 9.70 4.92
N SER A 389 10.97 9.61 3.63
CA SER A 389 9.67 9.17 3.15
C SER A 389 9.78 8.23 1.96
N ASP A 390 8.95 7.19 1.91
CA ASP A 390 8.69 6.50 0.66
C ASP A 390 7.88 7.41 -0.28
N PHE A 391 8.03 7.24 -1.59
CA PHE A 391 7.28 8.03 -2.56
C PHE A 391 5.86 7.48 -2.70
N ASN A 392 4.98 7.85 -1.78
CA ASN A 392 3.55 7.53 -1.85
C ASN A 392 2.72 8.68 -1.25
N PRO A 393 1.45 8.82 -1.66
CA PRO A 393 0.60 9.94 -1.27
C PRO A 393 0.43 10.11 0.25
N ARG A 394 0.44 9.01 1.01
CA ARG A 394 0.27 9.06 2.46
C ARG A 394 1.42 9.77 3.17
N LYS A 395 2.63 9.79 2.59
CA LYS A 395 3.79 10.51 3.14
C LYS A 395 3.74 12.02 2.93
N ASN A 396 2.78 12.52 2.13
CA ASN A 396 2.50 13.95 1.93
C ASN A 396 3.73 14.78 1.52
N ILE A 397 4.53 14.25 0.57
CA ILE A 397 5.74 14.94 0.07
C ILE A 397 5.36 16.26 -0.61
N ASP A 398 4.20 16.34 -1.26
CA ASP A 398 3.70 17.56 -1.89
C ASP A 398 3.35 18.65 -0.87
N GLY A 399 2.70 18.30 0.26
CA GLY A 399 2.49 19.24 1.36
C GLY A 399 3.80 19.73 1.95
N LEU A 400 4.80 18.85 2.09
CA LEU A 400 6.16 19.22 2.51
C LEU A 400 6.79 20.25 1.59
N LEU A 401 6.71 20.06 0.27
CA LEU A 401 7.25 21.02 -0.69
C LEU A 401 6.49 22.36 -0.65
N ARG A 402 5.15 22.35 -0.57
CA ARG A 402 4.34 23.58 -0.45
C ARG A 402 4.69 24.37 0.81
N VAL A 403 4.80 23.69 1.95
CA VAL A 403 5.15 24.32 3.22
C VAL A 403 6.58 24.87 3.19
N TRP A 404 7.54 24.12 2.64
CA TRP A 404 8.93 24.56 2.51
C TRP A 404 9.05 25.82 1.65
N LEU A 405 8.35 25.83 0.50
CA LEU A 405 8.25 27.00 -0.39
C LEU A 405 7.69 28.22 0.35
N ARG A 406 6.62 28.08 1.13
CA ARG A 406 6.02 29.19 1.90
C ARG A 406 6.93 29.68 3.03
N ALA A 407 7.61 28.76 3.72
CA ALA A 407 8.29 29.07 4.98
C ALA A 407 9.70 29.64 4.83
N THR A 408 10.36 29.43 3.69
CA THR A 408 11.79 29.73 3.51
C THR A 408 12.10 30.60 2.29
N ALA A 409 13.28 31.21 2.29
CA ALA A 409 13.87 32.02 1.23
C ALA A 409 15.31 31.55 0.91
N PRO A 410 15.90 31.91 -0.25
CA PRO A 410 17.21 31.43 -0.66
C PRO A 410 18.35 31.89 0.26
N THR A 411 18.15 32.99 0.99
CA THR A 411 19.12 33.57 1.92
C THR A 411 19.02 33.00 3.33
N ASP A 412 18.02 32.16 3.61
CA ASP A 412 17.87 31.56 4.93
C ASP A 412 19.01 30.57 5.20
N GLU A 413 19.49 30.54 6.44
CA GLU A 413 20.49 29.58 6.92
C GLU A 413 19.87 28.20 7.17
N ALA A 414 19.12 27.70 6.18
CA ALA A 414 18.34 26.49 6.23
C ALA A 414 18.55 25.62 4.98
N VAL A 415 18.41 24.31 5.14
CA VAL A 415 18.40 23.34 4.04
C VAL A 415 17.49 22.16 4.39
N LEU A 416 16.74 21.68 3.40
CA LEU A 416 15.93 20.47 3.50
C LEU A 416 16.69 19.29 2.91
N ILE A 417 16.88 18.25 3.70
CA ILE A 417 17.42 16.95 3.28
C ILE A 417 16.22 16.01 3.09
N LEU A 418 15.89 15.70 1.84
CA LEU A 418 14.73 14.89 1.50
C LEU A 418 15.18 13.52 0.99
N LYS A 419 15.06 12.50 1.84
CA LYS A 419 15.31 11.10 1.47
C LYS A 419 14.02 10.48 0.94
N VAL A 420 14.03 10.09 -0.34
CA VAL A 420 12.85 9.53 -1.02
C VAL A 420 13.09 8.09 -1.47
N GLY A 421 12.26 7.16 -1.00
CA GLY A 421 12.20 5.77 -1.44
C GLY A 421 13.54 5.00 -1.39
N ARG A 422 13.64 3.88 -2.11
CA ARG A 422 14.88 3.08 -2.23
C ARG A 422 15.65 3.32 -3.53
N SER A 423 14.94 3.65 -4.60
CA SER A 423 15.50 4.03 -5.89
C SER A 423 14.45 4.81 -6.66
N LEU A 424 14.76 6.04 -7.09
CA LEU A 424 13.92 6.76 -8.05
C LEU A 424 14.28 6.31 -9.48
N GLY A 425 13.55 5.32 -10.00
CA GLY A 425 13.57 5.00 -11.42
C GLY A 425 13.04 6.17 -12.29
N PRO A 426 13.21 6.12 -13.63
CA PRO A 426 12.85 7.24 -14.51
C PRO A 426 11.41 7.75 -14.33
N GLY A 427 10.43 6.85 -14.22
CA GLY A 427 9.03 7.23 -14.02
C GLY A 427 8.79 7.95 -12.69
N LEU A 428 9.45 7.53 -11.61
CA LEU A 428 9.29 8.15 -10.29
C LEU A 428 9.94 9.54 -10.23
N ARG A 429 11.02 9.75 -10.99
CA ARG A 429 11.62 11.09 -11.17
C ARG A 429 10.68 12.03 -11.92
N THR A 430 10.01 11.54 -12.96
CA THR A 430 8.99 12.32 -13.69
C THR A 430 7.86 12.74 -12.73
N GLN A 431 7.34 11.80 -11.94
CA GLN A 431 6.30 12.09 -10.93
C GLN A 431 6.78 13.10 -9.87
N LEU A 432 8.02 12.98 -9.38
CA LEU A 432 8.56 13.98 -8.46
C LEU A 432 8.64 15.37 -9.11
N GLY A 433 9.05 15.46 -10.38
CA GLY A 433 9.06 16.71 -11.14
C GLY A 433 7.66 17.30 -11.33
N GLU A 434 6.64 16.46 -11.52
CA GLU A 434 5.24 16.88 -11.55
C GLU A 434 4.77 17.42 -10.19
N LEU A 435 5.12 16.77 -9.08
CA LEU A 435 4.82 17.26 -7.74
C LEU A 435 5.48 18.60 -7.45
N VAL A 436 6.74 18.79 -7.86
CA VAL A 436 7.42 20.08 -7.74
C VAL A 436 6.68 21.15 -8.52
N ARG A 437 6.34 20.93 -9.80
CA ARG A 437 5.58 21.90 -10.60
C ARG A 437 4.21 22.23 -10.00
N ALA A 438 3.50 21.22 -9.50
CA ALA A 438 2.21 21.41 -8.84
C ALA A 438 2.35 22.23 -7.55
N ALA A 439 3.38 21.98 -6.74
CA ALA A 439 3.66 22.77 -5.54
C ALA A 439 4.03 24.22 -5.88
N GLU A 440 4.87 24.44 -6.90
CA GLU A 440 5.21 25.78 -7.38
C GLU A 440 3.97 26.56 -7.84
N GLN A 441 3.10 25.91 -8.63
CA GLN A 441 1.85 26.52 -9.10
C GLN A 441 0.90 26.84 -7.94
N ALA A 442 0.75 25.92 -6.98
CA ALA A 442 -0.14 26.09 -5.83
C ALA A 442 0.33 27.21 -4.88
N VAL A 443 1.63 27.44 -4.77
CA VAL A 443 2.20 28.50 -3.91
C VAL A 443 2.43 29.81 -4.69
N GLY A 444 2.57 29.75 -6.00
CA GLY A 444 2.94 30.90 -6.84
C GLY A 444 4.42 31.30 -6.72
N ARG A 445 5.30 30.37 -6.35
CA ARG A 445 6.75 30.57 -6.18
C ARG A 445 7.53 29.38 -6.72
N ARG A 446 8.70 29.63 -7.32
CA ARG A 446 9.62 28.57 -7.77
C ARG A 446 10.37 27.94 -6.62
N LEU A 447 10.75 26.66 -6.74
CA LEU A 447 11.59 25.99 -5.76
C LEU A 447 12.96 26.65 -5.61
N ALA A 448 13.47 27.26 -6.69
CA ALA A 448 14.70 28.06 -6.66
C ALA A 448 14.59 29.35 -5.82
N GLU A 449 13.37 29.79 -5.48
CA GLU A 449 13.10 30.95 -4.63
C GLU A 449 12.91 30.56 -3.15
N ALA A 450 13.17 29.31 -2.78
CA ALA A 450 13.16 28.83 -1.40
C ALA A 450 14.58 28.44 -0.95
N ALA A 451 14.73 28.09 0.33
CA ALA A 451 15.97 27.49 0.81
C ALA A 451 16.24 26.15 0.09
N PRO A 452 17.51 25.74 -0.10
CA PRO A 452 17.84 24.60 -0.93
C PRO A 452 17.27 23.28 -0.42
N VAL A 453 16.97 22.39 -1.37
CA VAL A 453 16.54 21.01 -1.12
C VAL A 453 17.59 20.04 -1.66
N VAL A 454 18.10 19.16 -0.81
CA VAL A 454 19.01 18.07 -1.18
C VAL A 454 18.21 16.77 -1.25
N LEU A 455 18.04 16.26 -2.46
CA LEU A 455 17.33 15.01 -2.72
C LEU A 455 18.29 13.81 -2.60
N ILE A 456 17.89 12.80 -1.83
CA ILE A 456 18.58 11.50 -1.76
C ILE A 456 17.62 10.40 -2.21
N ASP A 457 17.92 9.83 -3.36
CA ASP A 457 17.02 8.92 -4.08
C ASP A 457 17.58 7.51 -4.27
N ARG A 458 18.69 7.20 -3.61
CA ARG A 458 19.33 5.89 -3.61
C ARG A 458 19.04 5.10 -2.34
N LEU A 459 19.33 3.81 -2.36
CA LEU A 459 19.29 2.97 -1.18
C LEU A 459 20.46 3.37 -0.28
N LEU A 460 20.19 3.46 1.03
CA LEU A 460 21.19 3.72 2.05
C LEU A 460 21.30 2.48 2.93
N SER A 461 22.52 2.13 3.32
CA SER A 461 22.77 1.19 4.41
C SER A 461 22.28 1.77 5.75
N ASP A 462 22.11 0.91 6.76
CA ASP A 462 21.72 1.32 8.11
C ASP A 462 22.68 2.37 8.69
N GLU A 463 23.99 2.23 8.44
CA GLU A 463 24.99 3.21 8.89
C GLU A 463 24.88 4.56 8.17
N GLU A 464 24.62 4.55 6.86
CA GLU A 464 24.37 5.80 6.12
C GLU A 464 23.07 6.47 6.57
N MET A 465 22.02 5.70 6.85
CA MET A 465 20.77 6.24 7.41
C MET A 465 20.98 6.90 8.77
N LYS A 466 21.75 6.27 9.67
CA LYS A 466 22.15 6.90 10.95
C LYS A 466 22.99 8.16 10.71
N GLY A 467 23.94 8.10 9.78
CA GLY A 467 24.75 9.26 9.39
C GLY A 467 23.90 10.43 8.90
N LEU A 468 22.82 10.14 8.17
CA LEU A 468 21.89 11.16 7.69
C LEU A 468 21.17 11.89 8.84
N HIS A 469 20.76 11.17 9.88
CA HIS A 469 20.21 11.80 11.08
C HIS A 469 21.25 12.67 11.79
N ARG A 470 22.53 12.24 11.85
CA ARG A 470 23.62 13.06 12.43
C ARG A 470 23.91 14.32 11.61
N ALA A 471 23.67 14.31 10.31
CA ALA A 471 23.82 15.48 9.45
C ALA A 471 22.73 16.54 9.71
N ALA A 472 21.61 16.17 10.32
CA ALA A 472 20.46 17.04 10.53
C ALA A 472 20.44 17.69 11.92
N THR A 473 19.74 18.82 12.05
CA THR A 473 19.42 19.43 13.35
C THR A 473 17.98 19.19 13.75
N HIS A 474 17.09 19.02 12.76
CA HIS A 474 15.68 18.78 12.98
C HIS A 474 15.20 17.61 12.11
N TYR A 475 14.20 16.89 12.59
CA TYR A 475 13.42 15.97 11.77
C TYR A 475 12.00 16.53 11.62
N TRP A 476 11.49 16.52 10.40
CA TRP A 476 10.20 17.10 10.05
C TRP A 476 9.36 16.11 9.25
N SER A 477 8.12 15.88 9.69
CA SER A 477 7.11 15.09 8.98
C SER A 477 5.85 15.92 8.73
N LEU A 478 5.15 15.57 7.65
CA LEU A 478 3.79 15.99 7.34
C LEU A 478 2.90 14.79 6.96
N SER A 479 3.30 13.58 7.37
CA SER A 479 2.58 12.36 7.00
C SER A 479 1.11 12.39 7.39
N HIS A 480 0.27 11.83 6.52
CA HIS A 480 -1.16 11.63 6.75
C HIS A 480 -1.48 10.49 7.73
N GLY A 481 -0.45 9.83 8.23
CA GLY A 481 -0.55 8.77 9.22
C GLY A 481 0.68 7.88 9.14
N GLU A 482 1.22 7.51 10.28
CA GLU A 482 2.34 6.58 10.37
C GLU A 482 1.94 5.42 11.27
N GLY A 483 2.57 4.26 11.08
CA GLY A 483 2.70 3.34 12.20
C GLY A 483 3.62 3.97 13.24
N TRP A 484 4.67 3.28 13.67
CA TRP A 484 5.58 3.82 14.69
C TRP A 484 6.40 5.07 14.26
N ASP A 485 6.57 5.32 12.96
CA ASP A 485 7.54 6.28 12.39
C ASP A 485 8.93 6.16 13.01
N LEU A 486 9.60 5.04 12.72
CA LEU A 486 10.93 4.77 13.21
C LEU A 486 11.95 5.90 12.90
N PRO A 487 11.98 6.52 11.70
CA PRO A 487 12.81 7.70 11.45
C PRO A 487 12.59 8.85 12.45
N MET A 488 11.34 9.22 12.73
CA MET A 488 11.02 10.26 13.74
C MET A 488 11.48 9.84 15.14
N ALA A 489 11.15 8.61 15.56
CA ALA A 489 11.57 8.09 16.86
C ALA A 489 13.11 8.10 16.99
N THR A 490 13.83 7.70 15.93
CA THR A 490 15.29 7.67 15.87
C THR A 490 15.87 9.09 15.99
N ALA A 491 15.31 10.06 15.25
CA ALA A 491 15.69 11.46 15.37
C ALA A 491 15.52 11.96 16.82
N GLY A 492 14.40 11.60 17.47
CA GLY A 492 14.12 11.95 18.86
C GLY A 492 15.12 11.36 19.84
N ALA A 493 15.43 10.06 19.69
CA ALA A 493 16.44 9.38 20.51
C ALA A 493 17.84 9.99 20.33
N MET A 494 18.17 10.42 19.11
CA MET A 494 19.42 11.14 18.81
C MET A 494 19.42 12.59 19.31
N GLY A 495 18.24 13.12 19.64
CA GLY A 495 18.05 14.43 20.24
C GLY A 495 17.94 15.59 19.25
N LEU A 496 17.50 15.31 18.02
CA LEU A 496 17.14 16.34 17.05
C LEU A 496 15.88 17.09 17.52
N GLY A 497 15.72 18.33 17.05
CA GLY A 497 14.43 19.03 17.16
C GLY A 497 13.37 18.33 16.31
N LEU A 498 12.17 18.14 16.84
CA LEU A 498 11.14 17.34 16.17
C LEU A 498 9.94 18.21 15.79
N ILE A 499 9.48 18.04 14.55
CA ILE A 499 8.30 18.70 14.01
C ILE A 499 7.41 17.61 13.43
N ALA A 500 6.29 17.34 14.10
CA ALA A 500 5.45 16.18 13.80
C ALA A 500 3.97 16.59 13.76
N PRO A 501 3.14 15.95 12.92
CA PRO A 501 1.70 16.05 13.04
C PRO A 501 1.18 15.57 14.40
N ALA A 502 0.13 16.20 14.90
CA ALA A 502 -0.51 15.88 16.17
C ALA A 502 -1.53 14.73 16.03
N HIS A 503 -1.09 13.57 15.55
CA HIS A 503 -1.94 12.39 15.37
C HIS A 503 -1.15 11.07 15.49
N SER A 504 -1.87 9.94 15.48
CA SER A 504 -1.29 8.59 15.33
C SER A 504 -0.20 8.29 16.38
N ALA A 505 0.83 7.51 16.01
CA ALA A 505 1.90 7.11 16.90
C ALA A 505 2.76 8.26 17.43
N TYR A 506 2.78 9.43 16.79
CA TYR A 506 3.59 10.54 17.28
C TYR A 506 3.23 10.90 18.73
N LEU A 507 1.93 10.85 19.05
CA LEU A 507 1.43 11.15 20.39
C LEU A 507 1.73 10.06 21.42
N ALA A 508 2.23 8.88 21.00
CA ALA A 508 2.65 7.84 21.92
C ALA A 508 4.00 8.15 22.58
N TYR A 509 4.86 8.94 21.94
CA TYR A 509 6.21 9.23 22.43
C TYR A 509 6.61 10.72 22.38
N LEU A 510 5.79 11.59 21.79
CA LEU A 510 5.99 13.05 21.73
C LEU A 510 4.88 13.81 22.44
N ASP A 511 5.19 15.00 22.93
CA ASP A 511 4.20 16.03 23.25
C ASP A 511 4.72 17.44 22.93
N GLN A 512 3.90 18.45 23.22
CA GLN A 512 4.22 19.87 22.98
C GLN A 512 5.46 20.37 23.74
N GLY A 513 5.90 19.68 24.80
CA GLY A 513 7.08 20.02 25.56
C GLY A 513 8.39 19.55 24.93
N THR A 514 8.35 18.56 24.03
CA THR A 514 9.55 17.98 23.40
C THR A 514 9.51 17.98 21.87
N ALA A 515 8.41 18.40 21.27
CA ALA A 515 8.23 18.49 19.82
C ALA A 515 7.28 19.64 19.44
N ARG A 516 7.47 20.18 18.23
CA ARG A 516 6.52 21.09 17.59
C ARG A 516 5.42 20.26 16.94
N LEU A 517 4.27 20.17 17.61
CA LEU A 517 3.12 19.43 17.10
C LEU A 517 2.29 20.29 16.15
N ILE A 518 2.11 19.82 14.92
CA ILE A 518 1.30 20.46 13.88
C ILE A 518 -0.16 20.02 14.06
N PRO A 519 -1.11 20.95 14.28
CA PRO A 519 -2.53 20.61 14.34
C PRO A 519 -2.97 19.79 13.12
N SER A 520 -3.87 18.84 13.32
CA SER A 520 -4.33 17.96 12.25
C SER A 520 -5.84 17.78 12.32
N SER A 521 -6.48 17.78 11.15
CA SER A 521 -7.90 17.44 10.99
C SER A 521 -8.04 16.03 10.41
N VAL A 522 -9.27 15.54 10.23
CA VAL A 522 -9.55 14.28 9.55
C VAL A 522 -10.37 14.60 8.30
N ALA A 523 -9.96 14.08 7.15
CA ALA A 523 -10.65 14.27 5.88
C ALA A 523 -10.48 13.05 4.95
N PRO A 524 -11.35 12.87 3.95
CA PRO A 524 -11.24 11.78 2.98
C PRO A 524 -9.82 11.63 2.40
N ALA A 525 -9.33 10.39 2.34
CA ALA A 525 -8.05 10.07 1.71
C ALA A 525 -8.05 10.45 0.23
N ARG A 526 -7.37 11.55 -0.13
CA ARG A 526 -7.29 12.07 -1.50
C ARG A 526 -5.86 12.12 -1.97
N VAL A 527 -5.62 11.67 -3.20
CA VAL A 527 -4.30 11.81 -3.83
C VAL A 527 -4.27 13.15 -4.58
N PRO A 528 -3.28 14.03 -4.34
CA PRO A 528 -3.12 15.26 -5.11
C PRO A 528 -3.13 14.99 -6.62
N GLY A 529 -3.92 15.75 -7.37
CA GLY A 529 -4.07 15.56 -8.83
C GLY A 529 -4.96 14.38 -9.23
N GLN A 530 -5.59 13.68 -8.29
CA GLN A 530 -6.62 12.67 -8.57
C GLN A 530 -7.89 12.96 -7.77
N GLU A 531 -9.05 12.94 -8.45
CA GLU A 531 -10.35 13.12 -7.79
C GLU A 531 -10.82 11.86 -7.02
N GLY A 532 -10.08 10.75 -7.13
CA GLY A 532 -10.42 9.46 -6.52
C GLY A 532 -9.81 9.22 -5.14
N PHE A 533 -10.45 8.32 -4.38
CA PHE A 533 -9.92 7.78 -3.13
C PHE A 533 -8.67 6.93 -3.38
N HIS A 534 -7.72 6.93 -2.43
CA HIS A 534 -6.50 6.10 -2.54
C HIS A 534 -6.84 4.61 -2.36
N PRO A 535 -6.58 3.72 -3.35
CA PRO A 535 -7.03 2.32 -3.31
C PRO A 535 -6.67 1.51 -2.05
N PRO A 536 -5.44 1.59 -1.49
CA PRO A 536 -5.09 0.83 -0.28
C PRO A 536 -5.82 1.30 0.98
N PHE A 537 -6.46 2.46 0.94
CA PHE A 537 -7.17 3.11 2.06
C PHE A 537 -8.57 3.57 1.63
N HIS A 538 -9.19 2.89 0.67
CA HIS A 538 -10.50 3.29 0.19
C HIS A 538 -11.52 3.39 1.33
N GLY A 539 -12.27 4.49 1.34
CA GLY A 539 -13.23 4.81 2.38
C GLY A 539 -12.61 5.21 3.73
N LEU A 540 -11.29 5.11 3.92
CA LEU A 540 -10.64 5.63 5.11
C LEU A 540 -10.38 7.13 4.95
N ASP A 541 -10.50 7.84 6.05
CA ASP A 541 -10.03 9.21 6.14
C ASP A 541 -8.54 9.24 6.48
N TRP A 542 -7.87 10.32 6.10
CA TRP A 542 -6.52 10.65 6.49
C TRP A 542 -6.53 11.72 7.58
N TRP A 543 -5.52 11.68 8.43
CA TRP A 543 -5.17 12.87 9.17
C TRP A 543 -4.57 13.88 8.20
N VAL A 544 -5.03 15.13 8.24
CA VAL A 544 -4.57 16.21 7.37
C VAL A 544 -3.89 17.26 8.24
N PRO A 545 -2.54 17.30 8.27
CA PRO A 545 -1.82 18.31 9.00
C PRO A 545 -2.04 19.70 8.41
N ASP A 546 -2.15 20.70 9.28
CA ASP A 546 -2.32 22.10 8.91
C ASP A 546 -1.02 22.66 8.32
N GLU A 547 -1.04 22.94 7.02
CA GLU A 547 0.10 23.48 6.27
C GLU A 547 0.47 24.92 6.69
N GLU A 548 -0.50 25.74 7.11
CA GLU A 548 -0.24 27.11 7.55
C GLU A 548 0.47 27.11 8.90
N ALA A 549 -0.01 26.28 9.84
CA ALA A 549 0.65 26.07 11.13
C ALA A 549 2.06 25.49 10.96
N ALA A 550 2.23 24.52 10.05
CA ALA A 550 3.54 23.95 9.74
C ALA A 550 4.51 25.00 9.18
N ALA A 551 4.04 25.88 8.26
CA ALA A 551 4.85 26.96 7.71
C ALA A 551 5.25 27.97 8.80
N ALA A 552 4.33 28.34 9.68
CA ALA A 552 4.60 29.24 10.80
C ALA A 552 5.65 28.67 11.76
N ILE A 553 5.57 27.37 12.07
CA ILE A 553 6.58 26.68 12.90
C ILE A 553 7.96 26.74 12.24
N LEU A 554 8.07 26.37 10.96
CA LEU A 554 9.36 26.40 10.26
C LEU A 554 9.95 27.80 10.17
N THR A 555 9.13 28.79 9.80
CA THR A 555 9.55 30.19 9.77
C THR A 555 10.03 30.66 11.14
N GLY A 556 9.34 30.29 12.21
CA GLY A 556 9.75 30.59 13.58
C GLY A 556 11.11 29.98 13.94
N ILE A 557 11.35 28.73 13.56
CA ILE A 557 12.63 28.05 13.80
C ILE A 557 13.76 28.70 12.99
N VAL A 558 13.55 28.92 11.70
CA VAL A 558 14.58 29.46 10.79
C VAL A 558 14.99 30.87 11.18
N ARG A 559 14.04 31.71 11.60
CA ARG A 559 14.30 33.13 11.92
C ARG A 559 14.60 33.39 13.40
N GLY A 560 13.97 32.63 14.31
CA GLY A 560 14.05 32.84 15.76
C GLY A 560 14.83 31.76 16.54
N GLY A 561 15.22 30.67 15.88
CA GLY A 561 15.79 29.47 16.52
C GLY A 561 14.74 28.56 17.13
N ASP A 562 15.14 27.33 17.49
CA ASP A 562 14.30 26.41 18.27
C ASP A 562 14.86 26.26 19.69
N ARG A 563 13.97 26.31 20.68
CA ARG A 563 14.32 26.28 22.11
C ARG A 563 13.61 25.18 22.88
N LEU A 564 13.09 24.15 22.20
CA LEU A 564 12.48 23.03 22.89
C LEU A 564 13.52 22.06 23.47
N PRO A 565 13.27 21.50 24.67
CA PRO A 565 14.00 20.35 25.16
C PRO A 565 13.96 19.17 24.19
N SER A 566 15.04 18.38 24.22
CA SER A 566 15.14 17.15 23.45
C SER A 566 14.11 16.10 23.91
N ALA A 567 13.56 15.33 22.97
CA ALA A 567 12.71 14.18 23.26
C ALA A 567 13.47 12.93 23.76
N ARG A 568 14.81 12.98 23.84
CA ARG A 568 15.68 11.83 24.14
C ARG A 568 15.24 11.04 25.38
N ASP A 569 14.94 11.72 26.49
CA ASP A 569 14.58 11.05 27.76
C ASP A 569 13.24 10.31 27.68
N ARG A 570 12.31 10.79 26.83
CA ARG A 570 11.05 10.09 26.56
C ARG A 570 11.32 8.86 25.70
N LEU A 571 12.08 9.02 24.63
CA LEU A 571 12.38 7.95 23.67
C LEU A 571 13.25 6.85 24.30
N ALA A 572 14.08 7.17 25.30
CA ALA A 572 14.83 6.20 26.08
C ALA A 572 13.94 5.16 26.81
N ARG A 573 12.63 5.41 26.93
CA ARG A 573 11.67 4.47 27.51
C ARG A 573 11.21 3.40 26.51
N PHE A 574 11.50 3.56 25.23
CA PHE A 574 11.05 2.72 24.12
C PHE A 574 12.24 1.98 23.51
N THR A 575 12.80 1.01 24.23
CA THR A 575 13.90 0.19 23.69
C THR A 575 13.37 -1.13 23.14
N TRP A 576 14.14 -1.77 22.25
CA TRP A 576 13.76 -3.09 21.73
C TRP A 576 13.71 -4.15 22.83
N GLU A 577 14.54 -3.99 23.87
CA GLU A 577 14.46 -4.79 25.09
C GLU A 577 13.08 -4.70 25.74
N ARG A 578 12.62 -3.49 26.01
CA ARG A 578 11.31 -3.27 26.64
C ARG A 578 10.15 -3.74 25.75
N SER A 579 10.28 -3.58 24.44
CA SER A 579 9.32 -4.10 23.47
C SER A 579 9.23 -5.63 23.55
N ALA A 580 10.37 -6.32 23.58
CA ALA A 580 10.43 -7.77 23.75
C ALA A 580 9.87 -8.22 25.11
N ASP A 581 10.23 -7.56 26.21
CA ASP A 581 9.69 -7.85 27.55
C ASP A 581 8.18 -7.67 27.58
N ARG A 582 7.65 -6.60 26.96
CA ARG A 582 6.21 -6.36 26.91
C ARG A 582 5.49 -7.42 26.10
N LEU A 583 6.05 -7.83 24.95
CA LEU A 583 5.47 -8.91 24.16
C LEU A 583 5.44 -10.23 24.94
N LEU A 584 6.52 -10.59 25.64
CA LEU A 584 6.55 -11.79 26.47
C LEU A 584 5.51 -11.73 27.60
N ALA A 585 5.40 -10.60 28.29
CA ALA A 585 4.38 -10.39 29.31
C ALA A 585 2.96 -10.52 28.75
N ILE A 586 2.70 -9.96 27.56
CA ILE A 586 1.41 -10.11 26.87
C ILE A 586 1.08 -11.59 26.61
N LEU A 587 2.07 -12.37 26.14
CA LEU A 587 1.87 -13.79 25.88
C LEU A 587 1.64 -14.56 27.19
N ASP A 588 2.36 -14.25 28.26
CA ASP A 588 2.18 -14.88 29.58
C ASP A 588 0.80 -14.55 30.18
N GLU A 589 0.39 -13.28 30.13
CA GLU A 589 -0.93 -12.80 30.58
C GLU A 589 -2.08 -13.53 29.86
N ALA A 590 -1.89 -13.87 28.59
CA ALA A 590 -2.86 -14.60 27.77
C ALA A 590 -2.72 -16.14 27.87
N GLY A 591 -1.75 -16.65 28.63
CA GLY A 591 -1.46 -18.08 28.72
C GLY A 591 -1.00 -18.69 27.38
N LEU A 592 -0.29 -17.90 26.55
CA LEU A 592 0.17 -18.24 25.21
C LEU A 592 1.69 -18.49 25.13
N ARG A 593 2.36 -18.53 26.27
CA ARG A 593 3.72 -18.99 26.48
C ARG A 593 3.72 -19.89 27.71
#